data_AF-A0A1Y5PRR5-F1
#
_entry.id   AF-A0A1Y5PRR5-F1
#
_cell.length_a   1.000
_cell.length_b   1.000
_cell.length_c   1.000
_cell.angle_alpha   90.00
_cell.angle_beta   90.00
_cell.angle_gamma   90.00
#
_symmetry.space_group_name_H-M   'P 1'
#
loop_
_entity.id
_entity.type
_entity.pdbx_description
1 polymer ?
#
loop_
_entity_poly.entity_id
_entity_poly.type
_entity_poly.pdbx_seq_one_letter_code
_entity_poly.pdbx_strand_id
1 'polypeptide(L)'
;MTAMRDKIMANDPQNRPAPGMGWPVAIFIGTAMLAGGFAGYSSTAAETGGPALSPWIGALIAITLGVAAFGFYVRRHADWFRSWSPRKRLYWVSVVLAGTLGMVSAIMLQADGNTDLFDNGALAPSIAIGLSALWVVGLVVSLIIYHRTVDDHERHAYHLGALAGFYAFVFPCPAWWVLSRAELAPPVEAMPLFVLSMVANAVVYFWFKFR
;
A
#
# COMPACT_ATOMS: atom_id res chain seq x y z
N MET A 1 -32.89 37.49 -17.57
CA MET A 1 -33.17 36.13 -17.05
C MET A 1 -32.05 35.14 -17.29
N THR A 2 -31.28 35.25 -18.38
CA THR A 2 -30.15 34.37 -18.74
C THR A 2 -29.00 34.40 -17.71
N ALA A 3 -28.53 35.60 -17.31
CA ALA A 3 -27.42 35.74 -16.35
C ALA A 3 -27.71 35.20 -14.94
N MET A 4 -28.99 35.11 -14.54
CA MET A 4 -29.38 34.54 -13.23
C MET A 4 -29.41 33.02 -13.28
N ARG A 5 -29.77 32.44 -14.44
CA ARG A 5 -29.74 31.00 -14.69
C ARG A 5 -28.30 30.46 -14.74
N ASP A 6 -27.38 31.23 -15.33
CA ASP A 6 -25.96 30.86 -15.41
C ASP A 6 -25.29 30.87 -14.02
N LYS A 7 -25.64 31.83 -13.15
CA LYS A 7 -25.19 31.83 -11.74
C LYS A 7 -25.73 30.66 -10.92
N ILE A 8 -26.96 30.22 -11.19
CA ILE A 8 -27.57 29.07 -10.51
C ILE A 8 -26.92 27.77 -11.00
N MET A 9 -26.64 27.62 -12.30
CA MET A 9 -25.93 26.45 -12.84
C MET A 9 -24.45 26.39 -12.44
N ALA A 10 -23.77 27.53 -12.27
CA ALA A 10 -22.38 27.59 -11.81
C ALA A 10 -22.21 27.18 -10.34
N ASN A 11 -23.28 27.24 -9.54
CA ASN A 11 -23.29 26.87 -8.13
C ASN A 11 -23.90 25.48 -7.87
N ASP A 12 -24.18 24.72 -8.94
CA ASP A 12 -24.65 23.35 -8.82
C ASP A 12 -23.50 22.48 -8.26
N PRO A 13 -23.64 21.89 -7.05
CA PRO A 13 -22.59 21.05 -6.46
C PRO A 13 -22.19 19.86 -7.36
N GLN A 14 -23.03 19.48 -8.33
CA GLN A 14 -22.73 18.44 -9.32
C GLN A 14 -21.65 18.83 -10.35
N ASN A 15 -21.36 20.12 -10.55
CA ASN A 15 -20.42 20.61 -11.57
C ASN A 15 -19.04 21.00 -11.04
N ARG A 16 -18.71 20.72 -9.77
CA ARG A 16 -17.36 20.98 -9.25
C ARG A 16 -16.37 19.99 -9.89
N PRO A 17 -15.26 20.47 -10.48
CA PRO A 17 -14.25 19.60 -11.07
C PRO A 17 -13.73 18.63 -10.01
N ALA A 18 -13.67 17.34 -10.36
CA ALA A 18 -13.14 16.33 -9.46
C ALA A 18 -11.67 16.69 -9.12
N PRO A 19 -11.27 16.63 -7.84
CA PRO A 19 -9.88 16.81 -7.47
C PRO A 19 -9.02 15.74 -8.15
N GLY A 20 -7.87 16.16 -8.68
CA GLY A 20 -6.94 15.25 -9.34
C GLY A 20 -6.42 14.20 -8.36
N MET A 21 -6.61 12.92 -8.71
CA MET A 21 -6.19 11.79 -7.88
C MET A 21 -4.66 11.65 -7.74
N GLY A 22 -3.87 12.44 -8.50
CA GLY A 22 -2.41 12.42 -8.46
C GLY A 22 -1.80 12.97 -7.16
N TRP A 23 -2.50 13.87 -6.46
CA TRP A 23 -1.98 14.47 -5.22
C TRP A 23 -1.82 13.48 -4.07
N PRO A 24 -2.81 12.61 -3.76
CA PRO A 24 -2.63 11.52 -2.80
C PRO A 24 -1.42 10.64 -3.12
N VAL A 25 -1.25 10.26 -4.39
CA VAL A 25 -0.13 9.41 -4.83
C VAL A 25 1.19 10.14 -4.60
N ALA A 26 1.28 11.42 -4.95
CA ALA A 26 2.47 12.24 -4.72
C ALA A 26 2.78 12.41 -3.22
N ILE A 27 1.78 12.58 -2.36
CA ILE A 27 1.97 12.62 -0.89
C ILE A 27 2.52 11.29 -0.40
N PHE A 28 1.98 10.17 -0.88
CA PHE A 28 2.47 8.84 -0.51
C PHE A 28 3.93 8.65 -0.95
N ILE A 29 4.25 8.92 -2.22
CA ILE A 29 5.61 8.82 -2.74
C ILE A 29 6.56 9.76 -1.99
N GLY A 30 6.17 11.01 -1.78
CA GLY A 30 6.96 12.00 -1.05
C GLY A 30 7.23 11.57 0.40
N THR A 31 6.25 10.96 1.07
CA THR A 31 6.42 10.40 2.41
C THR A 31 7.45 9.27 2.43
N ALA A 32 7.35 8.34 1.49
CA ALA A 32 8.31 7.24 1.37
C ALA A 32 9.73 7.74 1.03
N MET A 33 9.83 8.72 0.11
CA MET A 33 11.12 9.34 -0.24
C MET A 33 11.74 10.09 0.94
N LEU A 34 10.94 10.80 1.74
CA LEU A 34 11.42 11.47 2.95
C LEU A 34 11.94 10.46 3.97
N ALA A 35 11.20 9.37 4.20
CA ALA A 35 11.65 8.29 5.08
C ALA A 35 12.99 7.71 4.60
N GLY A 36 13.10 7.41 3.30
CA GLY A 36 14.33 6.92 2.69
C GLY A 36 15.50 7.92 2.76
N GLY A 37 15.23 9.21 2.56
CA GLY A 37 16.23 10.26 2.68
C GLY A 37 16.80 10.38 4.09
N PHE A 38 15.95 10.29 5.13
CA PHE A 38 16.41 10.28 6.52
C PHE A 38 17.20 9.02 6.86
N ALA A 39 16.77 7.85 6.37
CA ALA A 39 17.50 6.60 6.57
C ALA A 39 18.90 6.68 5.93
N GLY A 40 18.99 7.16 4.69
CA GLY A 40 20.26 7.39 4.00
C GLY A 40 21.17 8.37 4.75
N TYR A 41 20.65 9.54 5.15
CA TYR A 41 21.41 10.51 5.94
C TYR A 41 21.94 9.92 7.26
N SER A 42 21.11 9.17 7.99
CA SER A 42 21.51 8.52 9.25
C SER A 42 22.64 7.51 9.02
N SER A 43 22.54 6.67 7.98
CA SER A 43 23.57 5.70 7.64
C SER A 43 24.91 6.36 7.31
N THR A 44 24.92 7.39 6.47
CA THR A 44 26.15 8.13 6.12
C THR A 44 26.74 8.88 7.33
N ALA A 45 25.90 9.45 8.20
CA ALA A 45 26.36 10.08 9.43
C ALA A 45 27.02 9.08 10.39
N ALA A 46 26.47 7.86 10.50
CA ALA A 46 27.06 6.80 11.30
C ALA A 46 28.43 6.34 10.74
N GLU A 47 28.53 6.15 9.42
CA GLU A 47 29.78 5.75 8.76
C GLU A 47 30.90 6.79 8.89
N THR A 48 30.55 8.07 8.87
CA THR A 48 31.50 9.19 9.01
C THR A 48 31.84 9.53 10.47
N GLY A 49 31.33 8.77 11.45
CA GLY A 49 31.56 9.01 12.88
C GLY A 49 30.83 10.25 13.43
N GLY A 50 29.87 10.80 12.69
CA GLY A 50 29.03 11.92 13.10
C GLY A 50 27.86 11.49 13.99
N PRO A 51 27.10 12.45 14.55
CA PRO A 51 25.92 12.16 15.33
C PRO A 51 24.79 11.62 14.43
N ALA A 52 24.65 10.30 14.38
CA ALA A 52 23.57 9.63 13.66
C ALA A 52 22.21 9.87 14.36
N LEU A 53 21.19 10.20 13.59
CA LEU A 53 19.81 10.22 14.08
C LEU A 53 19.37 8.78 14.37
N SER A 54 18.60 8.60 15.45
CA SER A 54 18.02 7.29 15.74
C SER A 54 17.16 6.82 14.56
N PRO A 55 17.24 5.54 14.14
CA PRO A 55 16.64 5.06 12.87
C PRO A 55 15.14 5.35 12.73
N TRP A 56 14.41 5.42 13.84
CA TRP A 56 12.97 5.65 13.86
C TRP A 56 12.57 7.13 13.81
N ILE A 57 13.46 8.08 14.14
CA ILE A 57 13.13 9.52 14.19
C ILE A 57 12.77 10.03 12.79
N GLY A 58 13.58 9.67 11.79
CA GLY A 58 13.35 10.04 10.39
C GLY A 58 12.01 9.51 9.86
N ALA A 59 11.72 8.24 10.16
CA ALA A 59 10.46 7.60 9.84
C ALA A 59 9.26 8.32 10.47
N LEU A 60 9.33 8.67 11.76
CA LEU A 60 8.25 9.38 12.45
C LEU A 60 7.99 10.77 11.86
N ILE A 61 9.05 11.52 11.54
CA ILE A 61 8.92 12.84 10.91
C ILE A 61 8.25 12.70 9.54
N ALA A 62 8.71 11.76 8.71
CA ALA A 62 8.13 11.51 7.39
C ALA A 62 6.64 11.14 7.49
N ILE A 63 6.28 10.20 8.36
CA ILE A 63 4.89 9.79 8.60
C ILE A 63 4.05 10.98 9.07
N THR A 64 4.55 11.78 10.02
CA THR A 64 3.82 12.93 10.56
C THR A 64 3.54 13.96 9.47
N LEU A 65 4.52 14.28 8.63
CA LEU A 65 4.36 15.19 7.50
C LEU A 65 3.40 14.61 6.44
N GLY A 66 3.50 13.32 6.14
CA GLY A 66 2.61 12.62 5.22
C GLY A 66 1.15 12.64 5.68
N VAL A 67 0.91 12.32 6.96
CA VAL A 67 -0.42 12.36 7.59
C VAL A 67 -0.98 13.79 7.60
N ALA A 68 -0.15 14.78 7.94
CA ALA A 68 -0.57 16.18 7.93
C ALA A 68 -0.93 16.65 6.51
N ALA A 69 -0.11 16.34 5.51
CA ALA A 69 -0.36 16.68 4.11
C ALA A 69 -1.61 15.99 3.56
N PHE A 70 -1.79 14.70 3.86
CA PHE A 70 -2.98 13.95 3.48
C PHE A 70 -4.24 14.47 4.18
N GLY A 71 -4.16 14.76 5.47
CA GLY A 71 -5.24 15.37 6.25
C GLY A 71 -5.65 16.74 5.71
N PHE A 72 -4.66 17.57 5.33
CA PHE A 72 -4.91 18.85 4.68
C PHE A 72 -5.58 18.68 3.31
N TYR A 73 -5.12 17.73 2.49
CA TYR A 73 -5.75 17.40 1.21
C TYR A 73 -7.21 16.95 1.38
N VAL A 74 -7.47 16.03 2.30
CA VAL A 74 -8.82 15.55 2.60
C VAL A 74 -9.71 16.68 3.10
N ARG A 75 -9.20 17.54 3.99
CA ARG A 75 -9.93 18.70 4.51
C ARG A 75 -10.25 19.70 3.38
N ARG A 76 -9.30 19.97 2.48
CA ARG A 76 -9.49 20.88 1.33
C ARG A 76 -10.55 20.38 0.35
N HIS A 77 -10.69 19.06 0.22
CA HIS A 77 -11.63 18.42 -0.70
C HIS A 77 -12.80 17.72 0.00
N ALA A 78 -13.10 18.10 1.25
CA ALA A 78 -14.09 17.43 2.09
C ALA A 78 -15.51 17.42 1.46
N ASP A 79 -15.91 18.50 0.79
CA ASP A 79 -17.21 18.59 0.11
C ASP A 79 -17.34 17.54 -1.00
N TRP A 80 -16.26 17.30 -1.75
CA TRP A 80 -16.25 16.29 -2.79
C TRP A 80 -16.32 14.87 -2.20
N PHE A 81 -15.58 14.60 -1.12
CA PHE A 81 -15.68 13.32 -0.42
C PHE A 81 -17.06 13.09 0.21
N ARG A 82 -17.76 14.15 0.64
CA ARG A 82 -19.15 14.08 1.15
C ARG A 82 -20.16 13.74 0.05
N SER A 83 -19.88 14.09 -1.21
CA SER A 83 -20.74 13.75 -2.34
C SER A 83 -20.68 12.26 -2.74
N TRP A 84 -19.69 11.52 -2.23
CA TRP A 84 -19.52 10.11 -2.57
C TRP A 84 -20.62 9.24 -1.97
N SER A 85 -21.06 8.25 -2.75
CA SER A 85 -21.89 7.19 -2.20
C SER A 85 -21.16 6.45 -1.08
N PRO A 86 -21.87 5.91 -0.07
CA PRO A 86 -21.26 5.16 1.02
C PRO A 86 -20.34 4.03 0.52
N ARG A 87 -20.72 3.35 -0.56
CA ARG A 87 -19.92 2.29 -1.20
C ARG A 87 -18.60 2.81 -1.75
N LYS A 88 -18.64 3.89 -2.54
CA LYS A 88 -17.44 4.50 -3.12
C LYS A 88 -16.46 4.97 -2.04
N ARG A 89 -17.00 5.56 -0.96
CA ARG A 89 -16.18 6.02 0.17
C ARG A 89 -15.47 4.86 0.86
N LEU A 90 -16.18 3.77 1.12
CA LEU A 90 -15.64 2.64 1.87
C LEU A 90 -14.64 1.82 1.02
N TYR A 91 -14.83 1.76 -0.31
CA TYR A 91 -13.82 1.24 -1.25
C TYR A 91 -12.53 2.06 -1.22
N TRP A 92 -12.59 3.38 -1.29
CA TRP A 92 -11.38 4.20 -1.23
C TRP A 92 -10.69 4.14 0.13
N VAL A 93 -11.47 3.98 1.21
CA VAL A 93 -10.91 3.74 2.55
C VAL A 93 -10.14 2.42 2.59
N SER A 94 -10.65 1.33 2.01
CA SER A 94 -9.92 0.06 1.99
C SER A 94 -8.64 0.15 1.17
N VAL A 95 -8.66 0.82 0.01
CA VAL A 95 -7.47 1.07 -0.82
C VAL A 95 -6.43 1.90 -0.07
N VAL A 96 -6.85 3.00 0.57
CA VAL A 96 -5.93 3.85 1.35
C VAL A 96 -5.35 3.08 2.54
N LEU A 97 -6.18 2.29 3.23
CA LEU A 97 -5.73 1.50 4.38
C LEU A 97 -4.72 0.42 3.95
N ALA A 98 -4.98 -0.32 2.88
CA ALA A 98 -4.03 -1.28 2.31
C ALA A 98 -2.72 -0.62 1.85
N GLY A 99 -2.80 0.52 1.16
CA GLY A 99 -1.62 1.29 0.76
C GLY A 99 -0.81 1.79 1.96
N THR A 100 -1.49 2.22 3.03
CA THR A 100 -0.85 2.65 4.28
C THR A 100 -0.15 1.50 4.98
N LEU A 101 -0.75 0.31 5.01
CA LEU A 101 -0.11 -0.89 5.57
C LEU A 101 1.19 -1.23 4.83
N GLY A 102 1.17 -1.23 3.50
CA GLY A 102 2.39 -1.45 2.70
C GLY A 102 3.46 -0.40 2.96
N MET A 103 3.08 0.87 3.02
CA MET A 103 4.00 1.97 3.32
C MET A 103 4.63 1.85 4.70
N VAL A 104 3.82 1.65 5.76
CA VAL A 104 4.33 1.50 7.12
C VAL A 104 5.27 0.30 7.21
N SER A 105 4.94 -0.79 6.51
CA SER A 105 5.81 -1.97 6.46
C SER A 105 7.17 -1.66 5.85
N ALA A 106 7.19 -0.95 4.71
CA ALA A 106 8.43 -0.54 4.06
C ALA A 106 9.28 0.38 4.95
N ILE A 107 8.64 1.34 5.64
CA ILE A 107 9.32 2.25 6.58
C ILE A 107 9.91 1.49 7.76
N MET A 108 9.18 0.50 8.31
CA MET A 108 9.67 -0.33 9.42
C MET A 108 10.85 -1.21 9.01
N LEU A 109 10.81 -1.81 7.82
CA LEU A 109 11.92 -2.61 7.29
C LEU A 109 13.17 -1.75 7.07
N GLN A 110 12.99 -0.54 6.54
CA GLN A 110 14.10 0.39 6.34
C GLN A 110 14.71 0.87 7.67
N ALA A 111 13.89 1.02 8.73
CA ALA A 111 14.38 1.38 10.06
C ALA A 111 15.25 0.28 10.71
N ASP A 112 15.15 -0.96 10.24
CA ASP A 112 16.00 -2.08 10.68
C ASP A 112 17.41 -2.02 10.04
N GLY A 113 17.69 -1.01 9.21
CA GLY A 113 18.94 -0.90 8.46
C GLY A 113 18.95 -1.72 7.16
N ASN A 114 17.85 -2.42 6.86
CA ASN A 114 17.73 -3.17 5.62
C ASN A 114 17.42 -2.22 4.45
N THR A 115 18.42 -2.02 3.60
CA THR A 115 18.33 -1.13 2.42
C THR A 115 18.15 -1.91 1.12
N ASP A 116 18.38 -3.23 1.13
CA ASP A 116 18.17 -4.09 -0.03
C ASP A 116 16.77 -4.71 0.03
N LEU A 117 16.04 -4.61 -1.08
CA LEU A 117 14.64 -5.00 -1.15
C LEU A 117 14.45 -6.53 -1.05
N PHE A 118 15.52 -7.28 -1.27
CA PHE A 118 15.55 -8.75 -1.28
C PHE A 118 16.47 -9.34 -0.21
N ASP A 119 16.94 -8.55 0.75
CA ASP A 119 17.72 -9.10 1.85
C ASP A 119 16.84 -9.99 2.74
N ASN A 120 17.31 -11.23 2.92
CA ASN A 120 16.68 -12.25 3.77
C ASN A 120 17.37 -12.33 5.15
N GLY A 121 18.10 -11.30 5.55
CA GLY A 121 18.70 -11.14 6.87
C GLY A 121 17.68 -11.26 8.01
N ALA A 122 18.19 -11.62 9.20
CA ALA A 122 17.36 -11.74 10.38
C ALA A 122 16.87 -10.36 10.84
N LEU A 123 15.55 -10.18 10.90
CA LEU A 123 14.94 -8.94 11.39
C LEU A 123 15.12 -8.78 12.91
N ALA A 124 15.23 -7.54 13.38
CA ALA A 124 15.15 -7.28 14.82
C ALA A 124 13.83 -7.81 15.40
N PRO A 125 13.83 -8.44 16.59
CA PRO A 125 12.63 -9.04 17.16
C PRO A 125 11.45 -8.07 17.30
N SER A 126 11.72 -6.81 17.64
CA SER A 126 10.70 -5.75 17.73
C SER A 126 10.04 -5.44 16.38
N ILE A 127 10.82 -5.38 15.30
CA ILE A 127 10.35 -5.14 13.94
C ILE A 127 9.54 -6.34 13.45
N ALA A 128 10.02 -7.56 13.67
CA ALA A 128 9.32 -8.78 13.31
C ALA A 128 7.94 -8.89 14.00
N ILE A 129 7.87 -8.63 15.31
CA ILE A 129 6.61 -8.63 16.07
C ILE A 129 5.67 -7.54 15.55
N GLY A 130 6.19 -6.31 15.37
CA GLY A 130 5.41 -5.18 14.90
C GLY A 130 4.83 -5.38 13.50
N LEU A 131 5.65 -5.85 12.55
CA LEU A 131 5.22 -6.18 11.18
C LEU A 131 4.20 -7.32 11.17
N SER A 132 4.43 -8.37 11.96
CA SER A 132 3.49 -9.50 12.05
C SER A 132 2.12 -9.05 12.57
N ALA A 133 2.09 -8.25 13.64
CA ALA A 133 0.85 -7.70 14.17
C ALA A 133 0.17 -6.75 13.17
N LEU A 134 0.94 -5.87 12.53
CA LEU A 134 0.46 -4.94 11.51
C LEU A 134 -0.19 -5.68 10.34
N TRP A 135 0.46 -6.73 9.84
CA TRP A 135 -0.03 -7.50 8.70
C TRP A 135 -1.27 -8.31 9.08
N VAL A 136 -1.23 -9.06 10.17
CA VAL A 136 -2.38 -9.89 10.57
C VAL A 136 -3.60 -9.01 10.85
N VAL A 137 -3.47 -8.01 11.73
CA VAL A 137 -4.60 -7.15 12.10
C VAL A 137 -5.01 -6.26 10.93
N GLY A 138 -4.04 -5.63 10.27
CA GLY A 138 -4.29 -4.71 9.18
C GLY A 138 -4.93 -5.37 7.96
N LEU A 139 -4.42 -6.52 7.53
CA LEU A 139 -4.98 -7.24 6.38
C LEU A 139 -6.35 -7.83 6.71
N VAL A 140 -6.56 -8.37 7.91
CA VAL A 140 -7.89 -8.87 8.33
C VAL A 140 -8.93 -7.75 8.35
N VAL A 141 -8.59 -6.60 8.94
CA VAL A 141 -9.48 -5.43 8.94
C VAL A 141 -9.74 -4.95 7.51
N SER A 142 -8.70 -4.85 6.68
CA SER A 142 -8.82 -4.49 5.25
C SER A 142 -9.78 -5.42 4.52
N LEU A 143 -9.64 -6.73 4.74
CA LEU A 143 -10.43 -7.77 4.11
C LEU A 143 -11.91 -7.65 4.47
N ILE A 144 -12.21 -7.46 5.77
CA ILE A 144 -13.58 -7.31 6.28
C ILE A 144 -14.23 -6.05 5.70
N ILE A 145 -13.50 -4.93 5.68
CA ILE A 145 -13.99 -3.67 5.10
C ILE A 145 -14.25 -3.86 3.60
N TYR A 146 -13.30 -4.45 2.87
CA TYR A 146 -13.41 -4.68 1.43
C TYR A 146 -14.63 -5.55 1.09
N HIS A 147 -14.83 -6.70 1.74
CA HIS A 147 -15.96 -7.59 1.44
C HIS A 147 -17.34 -6.95 1.64
N ARG A 148 -17.44 -5.93 2.50
CA ARG A 148 -18.68 -5.16 2.70
C ARG A 148 -18.98 -4.16 1.59
N THR A 149 -18.02 -3.84 0.72
CA THR A 149 -18.17 -2.79 -0.32
C THR A 149 -18.34 -3.31 -1.73
N VAL A 150 -17.82 -4.51 -1.96
CA VAL A 150 -17.64 -5.09 -3.30
C VAL A 150 -19.00 -5.51 -3.85
N ASP A 151 -19.26 -5.14 -5.10
CA ASP A 151 -20.44 -5.57 -5.85
C ASP A 151 -20.24 -6.98 -6.45
N ASP A 152 -21.26 -7.53 -7.10
CA ASP A 152 -21.17 -8.91 -7.60
C ASP A 152 -20.18 -9.07 -8.77
N HIS A 153 -19.98 -8.02 -9.57
CA HIS A 153 -19.00 -8.03 -10.65
C HIS A 153 -17.57 -8.03 -10.09
N GLU A 154 -17.26 -7.12 -9.16
CA GLU A 154 -15.97 -7.07 -8.48
C GLU A 154 -15.72 -8.32 -7.63
N ARG A 155 -16.76 -8.95 -7.05
CA ARG A 155 -16.63 -10.23 -6.33
C ARG A 155 -16.17 -11.35 -7.25
N HIS A 156 -16.71 -11.41 -8.47
CA HIS A 156 -16.29 -12.40 -9.45
C HIS A 156 -14.83 -12.17 -9.86
N ALA A 157 -14.44 -10.93 -10.16
CA ALA A 157 -13.05 -10.58 -10.46
C ALA A 157 -12.10 -10.90 -9.29
N TYR A 158 -12.52 -10.59 -8.05
CA TYR A 158 -11.77 -10.92 -6.83
C TYR A 158 -11.57 -12.43 -6.67
N HIS A 159 -12.62 -13.23 -6.90
CA HIS A 159 -12.53 -14.68 -6.81
C HIS A 159 -11.58 -15.28 -7.85
N LEU A 160 -11.69 -14.85 -9.12
CA LEU A 160 -10.79 -15.31 -10.17
C LEU A 160 -9.34 -14.91 -9.91
N GLY A 161 -9.12 -13.66 -9.45
CA GLY A 161 -7.79 -13.20 -9.03
C GLY A 161 -7.24 -14.02 -7.88
N ALA A 162 -8.04 -14.28 -6.84
CA ALA A 162 -7.63 -15.10 -5.70
C ALA A 162 -7.25 -16.53 -6.12
N LEU A 163 -8.03 -17.14 -7.01
CA LEU A 163 -7.75 -18.48 -7.54
C LEU A 163 -6.46 -18.51 -8.36
N ALA A 164 -6.24 -17.52 -9.22
CA ALA A 164 -5.01 -17.40 -10.00
C ALA A 164 -3.78 -17.23 -9.10
N GLY A 165 -3.86 -16.37 -8.09
CA GLY A 165 -2.81 -16.19 -7.10
C GLY A 165 -2.52 -17.47 -6.32
N PHE A 166 -3.55 -18.21 -5.92
CA PHE A 166 -3.41 -19.50 -5.27
C PHE A 166 -2.71 -20.52 -6.17
N TYR A 167 -3.08 -20.61 -7.46
CA TYR A 167 -2.42 -21.50 -8.42
C TYR A 167 -0.95 -21.14 -8.67
N ALA A 168 -0.65 -19.84 -8.72
CA ALA A 168 0.71 -19.33 -8.84
C ALA A 168 1.59 -19.65 -7.61
N PHE A 169 1.00 -20.05 -6.49
CA PHE A 169 1.74 -20.56 -5.33
C PHE A 169 1.77 -22.10 -5.28
N VAL A 170 0.60 -22.75 -5.43
CA VAL A 170 0.43 -24.18 -5.17
C VAL A 170 1.14 -25.08 -6.18
N PHE A 171 1.35 -24.62 -7.42
CA PHE A 171 2.09 -25.41 -8.42
C PHE A 171 3.61 -25.20 -8.34
N PRO A 172 4.13 -23.95 -8.27
CA PRO A 172 5.58 -23.75 -8.23
C PRO A 172 6.22 -24.19 -6.92
N CYS A 173 5.52 -24.07 -5.78
CA CYS A 173 6.05 -24.45 -4.47
C CYS A 173 6.53 -25.92 -4.40
N PRO A 174 5.69 -26.95 -4.68
CA PRO A 174 6.13 -28.33 -4.65
C PRO A 174 7.17 -28.65 -5.74
N ALA A 175 7.06 -28.03 -6.93
CA ALA A 175 8.03 -28.22 -8.00
C ALA A 175 9.43 -27.73 -7.59
N TRP A 176 9.52 -26.50 -7.05
CA TRP A 176 10.76 -25.94 -6.53
C TRP A 176 11.30 -26.78 -5.36
N TRP A 177 10.44 -27.20 -4.44
CA TRP A 177 10.84 -28.08 -3.36
C TRP A 177 11.50 -29.37 -3.86
N VAL A 178 10.90 -30.08 -4.83
CA VAL A 178 11.50 -31.29 -5.41
C VAL A 178 12.82 -30.97 -6.10
N LEU A 179 12.89 -29.91 -6.90
CA LEU A 179 14.13 -29.50 -7.59
C LEU A 179 15.26 -29.18 -6.61
N SER A 180 14.95 -28.53 -5.48
CA SER A 180 15.95 -28.24 -4.44
C SER A 180 16.48 -29.52 -3.76
N ARG A 181 15.66 -30.58 -3.64
CA ARG A 181 16.10 -31.90 -3.13
C ARG A 181 17.03 -32.64 -4.09
N ALA A 182 16.99 -32.28 -5.37
CA ALA A 182 17.89 -32.80 -6.39
C ALA A 182 19.11 -31.90 -6.62
N GLU A 183 19.32 -30.86 -5.80
CA GLU A 183 20.38 -29.86 -5.97
C GLU A 183 20.32 -29.11 -7.33
N LEU A 184 19.15 -29.10 -7.97
CA LEU A 184 18.90 -28.42 -9.25
C LEU A 184 18.38 -27.00 -9.10
N ALA A 185 17.99 -26.61 -7.88
CA ALA A 185 17.46 -25.29 -7.55
C ALA A 185 17.94 -24.88 -6.15
N PRO A 186 18.00 -23.56 -5.84
CA PRO A 186 18.31 -23.09 -4.50
C PRO A 186 17.25 -23.53 -3.48
N PRO A 187 17.55 -23.43 -2.16
CA PRO A 187 16.57 -23.65 -1.11
C PRO A 187 15.28 -22.85 -1.36
N VAL A 188 14.14 -23.45 -1.02
CA VAL A 188 12.84 -22.81 -1.24
C VAL A 188 12.70 -21.59 -0.32
N GLU A 189 12.40 -20.45 -0.93
CA GLU A 189 12.14 -19.20 -0.23
C GLU A 189 10.68 -18.76 -0.36
N ALA A 190 10.10 -18.27 0.73
CA ALA A 190 8.68 -17.89 0.76
C ALA A 190 8.37 -16.59 0.01
N MET A 191 9.28 -15.60 0.04
CA MET A 191 9.02 -14.28 -0.54
C MET A 191 8.84 -14.30 -2.06
N PRO A 192 9.70 -14.96 -2.86
CA PRO A 192 9.49 -15.04 -4.31
C PRO A 192 8.15 -15.71 -4.68
N LEU A 193 7.77 -16.78 -3.98
CA LEU A 193 6.48 -17.45 -4.17
C LEU A 193 5.30 -16.56 -3.79
N PHE A 194 5.42 -15.80 -2.71
CA PHE A 194 4.40 -14.83 -2.28
C PHE A 194 4.25 -13.71 -3.32
N VAL A 195 5.35 -13.13 -3.80
CA VAL A 195 5.33 -12.10 -4.85
C VAL A 195 4.70 -12.63 -6.14
N LEU A 196 5.09 -13.83 -6.58
CA LEU A 196 4.50 -14.48 -7.75
C LEU A 196 2.97 -14.64 -7.59
N SER A 197 2.52 -15.07 -6.41
CA SER A 197 1.10 -15.17 -6.07
C SER A 197 0.38 -13.81 -6.16
N MET A 198 0.97 -12.76 -5.59
CA MET A 198 0.41 -11.41 -5.60
C MET A 198 0.36 -10.81 -7.01
N VAL A 199 1.38 -11.02 -7.83
CA VAL A 199 1.42 -10.53 -9.22
C VAL A 199 0.34 -11.23 -10.05
N ALA A 200 0.24 -12.56 -9.97
CA ALA A 200 -0.79 -13.30 -10.68
C ALA A 200 -2.21 -12.89 -10.25
N ASN A 201 -2.41 -12.70 -8.93
CA ASN A 201 -3.65 -12.19 -8.37
C ASN A 201 -4.02 -10.82 -8.96
N ALA A 202 -3.08 -9.87 -8.92
CA ALA A 202 -3.30 -8.51 -9.39
C ALA A 202 -3.60 -8.46 -10.89
N VAL A 203 -2.82 -9.17 -11.72
CA VAL A 203 -3.01 -9.21 -13.17
C VAL A 203 -4.39 -9.72 -13.52
N VAL A 204 -4.82 -10.85 -12.94
CA VAL A 204 -6.13 -11.45 -13.23
C VAL A 204 -7.26 -10.58 -12.67
N TYR A 205 -7.11 -10.05 -11.46
CA TYR A 205 -8.08 -9.13 -10.87
C TYR A 205 -8.31 -7.90 -11.76
N PHE A 206 -7.24 -7.20 -12.16
CA PHE A 206 -7.36 -6.00 -12.99
C PHE A 206 -7.91 -6.31 -14.38
N TRP A 207 -7.53 -7.46 -14.97
CA TRP A 207 -8.08 -7.88 -16.25
C TRP A 207 -9.60 -8.02 -16.21
N PHE A 208 -10.15 -8.74 -15.22
CA PHE A 208 -11.60 -8.94 -15.11
C PHE A 208 -12.36 -7.76 -14.52
N LYS A 209 -11.68 -6.85 -13.81
CA LYS A 209 -12.30 -5.62 -13.29
C LYS A 209 -12.55 -4.57 -14.38
N PHE A 210 -11.70 -4.52 -15.39
CA PHE A 210 -11.76 -3.49 -16.45
C PHE A 210 -12.32 -3.99 -17.78
N ARG A 211 -12.65 -5.29 -17.87
CA ARG A 211 -13.28 -5.92 -19.03
C ARG A 211 -14.76 -6.15 -18.79
#